data_AF-A0A7R9PFA5-F1
#
_entry.id   AF-A0A7R9PFA5-F1
#
_cell.length_a   1.000
_cell.length_b   1.000
_cell.length_c   1.000
_cell.angle_alpha   90.00
_cell.angle_beta   90.00
_cell.angle_gamma   90.00
#
_symmetry.space_group_name_H-M   'P 1'
#
loop_
_entity.id
_entity.type
_entity.pdbx_description
1 polymer ?
#
loop_
_entity_poly.entity_id
_entity_poly.type
_entity_poly.pdbx_seq_one_letter_code
_entity_poly.pdbx_strand_id
1 'polypeptide(L)'
;TGHVDPGESDLETAFRETKEEAGLSKEDLNLTDFQKALHYKAHGKPKIVTYWLAELKDPSTPVTLSHEHQAYDWFILDKACEVGGFDDTKELLRACEAYLISSK
;
A
#
# COMPACT_ATOMS: atom_id res chain seq x y z
N THR A 1 -4.29 1.91 -5.21
CA THR A 1 -3.58 0.87 -5.96
C THR A 1 -4.07 0.90 -7.40
N GLY A 2 -3.17 0.92 -8.38
CA GLY A 2 -3.57 0.82 -9.77
C GLY A 2 -3.13 -0.47 -10.47
N HIS A 3 -3.05 -0.40 -11.80
CA HIS A 3 -2.85 -1.54 -12.67
C HIS A 3 -1.42 -1.57 -13.19
N VAL A 4 -0.93 -2.78 -13.46
CA VAL A 4 0.39 -2.97 -14.08
C VAL A 4 0.31 -2.55 -15.55
N ASP A 5 1.14 -1.58 -15.94
CA ASP A 5 1.23 -1.15 -17.32
C ASP A 5 2.12 -2.10 -18.16
N PRO A 6 1.92 -2.18 -19.48
CA PRO A 6 2.72 -3.06 -20.33
C PRO A 6 4.22 -2.78 -20.22
N GLY A 7 4.97 -3.75 -19.69
CA GLY A 7 6.42 -3.67 -19.54
C GLY A 7 6.89 -3.28 -18.14
N GLU A 8 5.99 -2.98 -17.21
CA GLU A 8 6.33 -2.77 -15.79
C GLU A 8 6.41 -4.10 -15.02
N SER A 9 7.32 -4.15 -14.04
CA SER A 9 7.22 -5.11 -12.94
C SER A 9 6.23 -4.62 -11.87
N ASP A 10 5.67 -5.55 -11.09
CA ASP A 10 4.72 -5.21 -10.03
C ASP A 10 5.28 -4.17 -9.02
N LEU A 11 6.58 -4.19 -8.74
CA LEU A 11 7.22 -3.22 -7.84
C LEU A 11 7.38 -1.85 -8.49
N GLU A 12 7.70 -1.78 -9.78
CA GLU A 12 7.72 -0.52 -10.53
C GLU A 12 6.32 0.11 -10.57
N THR A 13 5.29 -0.71 -10.84
CA THR A 13 3.89 -0.30 -10.73
C THR A 13 3.57 0.22 -9.33
N ALA A 14 3.95 -0.50 -8.27
CA ALA A 14 3.69 -0.05 -6.90
C ALA A 14 4.32 1.33 -6.61
N PHE A 15 5.55 1.59 -7.06
CA PHE A 15 6.18 2.91 -6.91
C PHE A 15 5.51 4.00 -7.75
N ARG A 16 5.18 3.72 -9.02
CA ARG A 16 4.48 4.69 -9.89
C ARG A 16 3.11 5.05 -9.31
N GLU A 17 2.31 4.05 -8.97
CA GLU A 17 0.97 4.23 -8.42
C GLU A 17 1.02 4.97 -7.07
N THR A 18 1.98 4.67 -6.21
CA THR A 18 2.17 5.41 -4.95
C THR A 18 2.48 6.88 -5.20
N LYS A 19 3.28 7.18 -6.23
CA LYS A 19 3.56 8.57 -6.64
C LYS A 19 2.35 9.25 -7.26
N GLU A 20 1.59 8.55 -8.09
CA GLU A 20 0.40 9.10 -8.76
C GLU A 20 -0.74 9.34 -7.76
N GLU A 21 -1.03 8.39 -6.89
CA GLU A 21 -2.18 8.41 -5.98
C GLU A 21 -1.93 9.17 -4.68
N ALA A 22 -0.68 9.21 -4.19
CA ALA A 22 -0.33 9.82 -2.90
C ALA A 22 0.78 10.88 -2.99
N GLY A 23 1.38 11.10 -4.17
CA GLY A 23 2.45 12.08 -4.36
C GLY A 23 3.81 11.66 -3.79
N LEU A 24 3.94 10.43 -3.25
CA LEU A 24 5.14 9.95 -2.58
C LEU A 24 6.05 9.22 -3.57
N SER A 25 7.27 9.71 -3.75
CA SER A 25 8.26 9.12 -4.65
C SER A 25 9.03 7.96 -4.00
N LYS A 26 9.73 7.17 -4.81
CA LYS A 26 10.62 6.11 -4.30
C LYS A 26 11.71 6.68 -3.39
N GLU A 27 12.14 7.91 -3.64
CA GLU A 27 13.15 8.61 -2.86
C GLU A 27 12.65 8.99 -1.47
N ASP A 28 11.34 9.09 -1.26
CA ASP A 28 10.70 9.37 0.04
C ASP A 28 10.55 8.11 0.90
N LEU A 29 10.77 6.92 0.34
CA LEU A 29 10.38 5.64 0.93
C LEU A 29 11.59 4.73 1.24
N ASN A 30 11.56 4.12 2.42
CA ASN A 30 12.43 2.98 2.78
C ASN A 30 11.64 1.70 2.55
N LEU A 31 11.95 0.97 1.47
CA LEU A 31 11.32 -0.31 1.17
C LEU A 31 11.88 -1.40 2.10
N THR A 32 11.00 -2.26 2.61
CA THR A 32 11.37 -3.46 3.37
C THR A 32 11.35 -4.71 2.49
N ASP A 33 11.82 -5.84 3.00
CA ASP A 33 11.73 -7.14 2.30
C ASP A 33 10.32 -7.75 2.38
N PHE A 34 9.39 -7.13 3.10
CA PHE A 34 8.02 -7.64 3.23
C PHE A 34 7.23 -7.39 1.94
N GLN A 35 6.63 -8.47 1.44
CA GLN A 35 5.70 -8.47 0.31
C GLN A 35 4.56 -9.45 0.56
N LYS A 36 3.34 -9.09 0.16
CA LYS A 36 2.18 -10.00 0.20
C LYS A 36 1.21 -9.72 -0.94
N ALA A 37 0.78 -10.78 -1.62
CA ALA A 37 -0.26 -10.70 -2.63
C ALA A 37 -1.64 -11.01 -2.02
N LEU A 38 -2.63 -10.18 -2.32
CA LEU A 38 -4.04 -10.42 -2.03
C LEU A 38 -4.73 -10.94 -3.28
N HIS A 39 -5.53 -12.00 -3.10
CA HIS A 39 -6.32 -12.63 -4.16
C HIS A 39 -7.80 -12.52 -3.83
N TYR A 40 -8.53 -11.71 -4.58
CA TYR A 40 -9.96 -11.50 -4.34
C TYR A 40 -10.72 -11.28 -5.64
N LYS A 41 -12.05 -11.18 -5.57
CA LYS A 41 -12.89 -10.88 -6.73
C LYS A 41 -13.32 -9.41 -6.71
N ALA A 42 -13.00 -8.68 -7.77
CA ALA A 42 -13.50 -7.32 -8.00
C ALA A 42 -14.48 -7.36 -9.17
N HIS A 43 -15.72 -6.89 -8.96
CA HIS A 43 -16.78 -6.92 -9.99
C HIS A 43 -16.96 -8.29 -10.66
N GLY A 44 -16.90 -9.37 -9.86
CA GLY A 44 -17.04 -10.75 -10.33
C GLY A 44 -15.81 -11.35 -11.04
N LYS A 45 -14.75 -10.56 -11.26
CA LYS A 45 -13.51 -11.01 -11.90
C LYS A 45 -12.41 -11.23 -10.87
N PRO A 46 -11.59 -12.29 -10.99
CA PRO A 46 -10.40 -12.46 -10.17
C PRO A 46 -9.47 -11.25 -10.31
N LYS A 47 -8.98 -10.73 -9.19
CA LYS A 47 -8.02 -9.64 -9.09
C LYS A 47 -6.90 -10.06 -8.14
N ILE A 48 -5.67 -9.75 -8.52
CA ILE A 48 -4.47 -9.92 -7.71
C ILE A 48 -3.90 -8.53 -7.45
N VAL A 49 -3.55 -8.24 -6.21
CA VAL A 49 -2.84 -7.00 -5.85
C VAL A 49 -1.68 -7.36 -4.93
N THR A 50 -0.48 -7.03 -5.36
CA THR A 50 0.73 -7.24 -4.58
C THR A 50 1.08 -5.95 -3.82
N TYR A 51 1.29 -6.08 -2.51
CA TYR A 51 1.68 -4.99 -1.63
C TYR A 51 3.09 -5.22 -1.13
N TRP A 52 3.85 -4.12 -1.05
CA TRP A 52 5.11 -4.03 -0.31
C TRP A 52 4.94 -3.10 0.87
N LEU A 53 5.68 -3.38 1.94
CA LEU A 53 5.74 -2.47 3.08
C LEU A 53 6.90 -1.49 2.91
N ALA A 54 6.58 -0.20 3.00
CA ALA A 54 7.55 0.88 2.97
C ALA A 54 7.30 1.86 4.11
N GLU A 55 8.38 2.40 4.66
CA GLU A 55 8.36 3.48 5.64
C GLU A 55 8.60 4.82 4.93
N LEU A 56 7.81 5.84 5.29
CA LEU A 56 8.06 7.21 4.85
C LEU A 56 9.25 7.79 5.63
N LYS A 57 10.29 8.23 4.93
CA LYS A 57 11.55 8.72 5.53
C LYS A 57 11.36 9.98 6.35
N ASP A 58 10.55 10.91 5.86
CA ASP A 58 10.21 12.16 6.51
C ASP A 58 8.69 12.23 6.74
N PRO A 59 8.21 12.15 7.99
CA PRO A 59 6.80 12.25 8.31
C PRO A 59 6.14 13.58 7.90
N SER A 60 6.92 14.61 7.54
CA SER A 60 6.42 15.89 7.05
C SER A 60 6.24 15.96 5.54
N THR A 61 6.65 14.92 4.78
CA THR A 61 6.43 14.86 3.33
C THR A 61 4.93 14.92 3.02
N PRO A 62 4.47 15.89 2.21
CA PRO A 62 3.06 16.10 1.97
C PRO A 62 2.47 15.00 1.08
N VAL A 63 1.33 14.45 1.50
CA VAL A 63 0.50 13.59 0.65
C VAL A 63 -0.32 14.45 -0.31
N THR A 64 -0.24 14.15 -1.60
CA THR A 64 -1.02 14.81 -2.65
C THR A 64 -1.85 13.78 -3.40
N LEU A 65 -3.17 13.90 -3.33
CA LEU A 65 -4.08 12.93 -3.94
C LEU A 65 -4.31 13.20 -5.42
N SER A 66 -4.37 12.13 -6.22
CA SER A 66 -4.94 12.19 -7.56
C SER A 66 -6.46 12.33 -7.51
N HIS A 67 -7.07 12.50 -8.68
CA HIS A 67 -8.52 12.53 -8.84
C HIS A 67 -9.22 11.21 -8.48
N GLU A 68 -8.48 10.10 -8.34
CA GLU A 68 -9.03 8.80 -7.95
C GLU A 68 -9.36 8.72 -6.45
N HIS A 69 -8.78 9.61 -5.64
CA HIS A 69 -8.94 9.61 -4.19
C HIS A 69 -9.39 10.99 -3.68
N GLN A 70 -10.33 11.00 -2.74
CA GLN A 70 -10.92 12.24 -2.21
C GLN A 70 -10.41 12.63 -0.81
N ALA A 71 -9.81 11.69 -0.08
CA ALA A 71 -9.30 11.89 1.27
C ALA A 71 -8.24 10.85 1.62
N TYR A 72 -7.39 11.19 2.60
CA TYR A 72 -6.45 10.27 3.24
C TYR A 72 -6.38 10.56 4.75
N ASP A 73 -5.86 9.61 5.51
CA ASP A 73 -5.56 9.79 6.93
C ASP A 73 -4.46 8.80 7.36
N TRP A 74 -3.79 9.10 8.47
CA TRP A 74 -2.76 8.25 9.07
C TRP A 74 -3.31 7.59 10.33
N PHE A 75 -3.29 6.26 10.38
CA PHE A 75 -3.89 5.50 11.46
C PHE A 75 -2.90 4.57 12.17
N ILE A 76 -3.12 4.37 13.47
CA ILE A 76 -2.61 3.20 14.18
C ILE A 76 -3.30 1.93 13.68
N LEU A 77 -2.66 0.77 13.85
CA LEU A 77 -3.12 -0.51 13.28
C LEU A 77 -4.60 -0.82 13.54
N ASP A 78 -5.06 -0.69 14.77
CA ASP A 78 -6.45 -1.01 15.14
C ASP A 78 -7.45 -0.17 14.35
N LYS A 79 -7.17 1.13 14.20
CA LYS A 79 -8.03 2.04 13.43
C LYS A 79 -7.91 1.80 11.92
N ALA A 80 -6.71 1.51 11.43
CA ALA A 80 -6.49 1.14 10.03
C ALA A 80 -7.27 -0.13 9.65
N CYS A 81 -7.31 -1.13 10.54
CA CYS A 81 -8.11 -2.35 10.36
C CYS A 81 -9.62 -2.08 10.37
N GLU A 82 -10.10 -1.16 11.21
CA GLU A 82 -11.49 -0.75 11.25
C GLU A 82 -11.90 -0.06 9.93
N VAL A 83 -11.11 0.91 9.48
CA VAL A 83 -11.39 1.71 8.27
C VAL A 83 -11.18 0.91 6.98
N GLY A 84 -10.19 0.01 6.93
CA GLY A 84 -9.88 -0.79 5.76
C GLY A 84 -11.00 -1.75 5.32
N GLY A 85 -11.96 -2.05 6.20
CA GLY A 85 -13.24 -2.69 5.90
C GLY A 85 -13.17 -4.20 5.56
N PHE A 86 -12.25 -4.60 4.67
CA PHE A 86 -12.12 -5.97 4.17
C PHE A 86 -11.19 -6.83 5.04
N ASP A 87 -11.56 -8.09 5.25
CA ASP A 87 -10.79 -9.00 6.11
C ASP A 87 -9.39 -9.29 5.56
N ASP A 88 -9.25 -9.47 4.24
CA ASP A 88 -7.94 -9.62 3.58
C ASP A 88 -7.02 -8.42 3.83
N THR A 89 -7.58 -7.20 3.81
CA THR A 89 -6.83 -5.97 4.12
C THR A 89 -6.42 -5.92 5.59
N LYS A 90 -7.31 -6.31 6.52
CA LYS A 90 -6.97 -6.38 7.96
C LYS A 90 -5.86 -7.40 8.21
N GLU A 91 -5.92 -8.56 7.57
CA GLU A 91 -4.88 -9.58 7.66
C GLU A 91 -3.55 -9.15 7.05
N LEU A 92 -3.57 -8.38 5.96
CA LEU A 92 -2.38 -7.74 5.40
C LEU A 92 -1.75 -6.78 6.41
N LEU A 93 -2.53 -5.85 6.96
CA LEU A 93 -2.03 -4.85 7.92
C LEU A 93 -1.45 -5.49 9.19
N ARG A 94 -2.13 -6.52 9.74
CA ARG A 94 -1.61 -7.28 10.89
C ARG A 94 -0.32 -8.03 10.56
N ALA A 95 -0.18 -8.54 9.34
CA ALA A 95 1.06 -9.19 8.90
C ALA A 95 2.21 -8.18 8.79
N CYS A 96 1.94 -6.95 8.31
CA CYS A 96 2.92 -5.86 8.31
C CYS A 96 3.39 -5.51 9.73
N GLU A 97 2.46 -5.34 10.68
CA GLU A 97 2.80 -5.08 12.09
C GLU A 97 3.66 -6.20 12.68
N ALA A 98 3.26 -7.46 12.46
CA ALA A 98 4.01 -8.62 12.94
C ALA A 98 5.43 -8.67 12.36
N TYR A 99 5.60 -8.36 11.07
CA TYR A 99 6.90 -8.23 10.44
C TYR A 99 7.74 -7.13 11.12
N LEU A 100 7.20 -5.93 11.28
CA LEU A 100 7.88 -4.79 11.92
C LEU A 100 8.28 -5.06 13.37
N ILE A 101 7.49 -5.83 14.12
CA ILE A 101 7.83 -6.24 15.50
C ILE A 101 8.94 -7.29 15.50
N SER A 102 8.92 -8.24 14.56
CA SER A 102 9.92 -9.31 14.47
C SER A 102 11.27 -8.89 13.90
N SER A 103 11.30 -7.79 13.15
CA SER A 103 12.49 -7.21 12.54
C SER A 103 13.23 -6.20 13.42
N LYS A 104 12.77 -6.00 14.67
CA LYS A 104 13.46 -5.22 15.70
C LYS A 104 14.34 -6.13 16.56
#